data_AF-A0A6G1RWL6-F1
#
_entry.id   AF-A0A6G1RWL6-F1
#
_cell.length_a   1.000
_cell.length_b   1.000
_cell.length_c   1.000
_cell.angle_alpha   90.00
_cell.angle_beta   90.00
_cell.angle_gamma   90.00
#
_symmetry.space_group_name_H-M   'P 1'
#
loop_
_entity.id
_entity.type
_entity.pdbx_description
1 polymer ?
#
loop_
_entity_poly.entity_id
_entity_poly.type
_entity_poly.pdbx_seq_one_letter_code
_entity_poly.pdbx_strand_id
1 'polypeptide(L)'
;LGTRYLSQAAALVHIYTDGSVLLTHGGIEMGQGIHTKMIQVASRELNIPMSSIHFCETSTTTVPNACASVGSAGTDVNGMAVKDACQTLLKRLQPIIDKNPKGTWNDWVKEAFEQSVSLSATGYFRGYNESMDWEKGEGQPFTYFLYGAACSEVEINCLTGDHKNLRTDIVMDIGCSINPAVDIGQIEGAFVQGIGLYTMEELKYSPEGA
;
A
#
# COMPACT_ATOMS: atom_id res chain seq x y z
N LEU A 1 16.54 1.45 3.00
CA LEU A 1 15.92 1.92 1.74
C LEU A 1 16.84 1.66 0.54
N GLY A 2 18.16 1.92 0.61
CA GLY A 2 19.10 1.53 -0.46
C GLY A 2 19.52 0.05 -0.49
N THR A 3 18.64 -0.88 -0.07
CA THR A 3 18.98 -2.32 -0.05
C THR A 3 17.77 -3.18 -0.39
N ARG A 4 17.87 -3.86 -1.53
CA ARG A 4 16.82 -4.67 -2.15
C ARG A 4 16.03 -5.58 -1.21
N TYR A 5 16.67 -6.21 -0.23
CA TYR A 5 15.98 -7.19 0.62
C TYR A 5 14.91 -6.56 1.53
N LEU A 6 14.96 -5.24 1.77
CA LEU A 6 13.96 -4.54 2.58
C LEU A 6 12.68 -4.19 1.80
N SER A 7 12.75 -4.27 0.46
CA SER A 7 11.65 -3.90 -0.44
C SER A 7 10.85 -5.13 -0.90
N GLN A 8 11.12 -6.32 -0.33
CA GLN A 8 10.37 -7.54 -0.62
C GLN A 8 9.00 -7.54 0.07
N ALA A 9 8.01 -8.21 -0.53
CA ALA A 9 6.69 -8.36 0.06
C ALA A 9 6.04 -9.67 -0.34
N ALA A 10 5.10 -10.12 0.48
CA ALA A 10 4.37 -11.36 0.29
C ALA A 10 2.88 -11.16 0.61
N ALA A 11 2.04 -11.97 -0.03
CA ALA A 11 0.60 -12.01 0.18
C ALA A 11 0.09 -13.45 0.13
N LEU A 12 -1.06 -13.69 0.75
CA LEU A 12 -1.79 -14.95 0.69
C LEU A 12 -3.25 -14.66 0.36
N VAL A 13 -3.76 -15.37 -0.65
CA VAL A 13 -5.12 -15.23 -1.15
C VAL A 13 -5.81 -16.58 -1.17
N HIS A 14 -7.02 -16.62 -0.62
CA HIS A 14 -7.91 -17.79 -0.66
C HIS A 14 -9.21 -17.42 -1.36
N ILE A 15 -9.69 -18.29 -2.24
CA ILE A 15 -11.04 -18.22 -2.81
C ILE A 15 -11.85 -19.37 -2.20
N TYR A 16 -12.89 -19.04 -1.44
CA TYR A 16 -13.81 -20.04 -0.88
C TYR A 16 -14.81 -20.51 -1.92
N THR A 17 -15.45 -21.64 -1.68
CA THR A 17 -16.38 -22.28 -2.63
C THR A 17 -17.68 -21.50 -2.88
N ASP A 18 -17.97 -20.51 -2.04
CA ASP A 18 -19.08 -19.55 -2.24
C ASP A 18 -18.68 -18.34 -3.12
N GLY A 19 -17.42 -18.28 -3.54
CA GLY A 19 -16.83 -17.20 -4.34
C GLY A 19 -16.27 -16.05 -3.52
N SER A 20 -16.41 -16.05 -2.19
CA SER A 20 -15.77 -15.03 -1.35
C SER A 20 -14.25 -15.19 -1.35
N VAL A 21 -13.54 -14.06 -1.30
CA VAL A 21 -12.08 -14.02 -1.35
C VAL A 21 -11.54 -13.48 -0.04
N LEU A 22 -10.64 -14.22 0.61
CA LEU A 22 -9.91 -13.76 1.77
C LEU A 22 -8.49 -13.38 1.37
N LEU A 23 -8.11 -12.15 1.72
CA LEU A 23 -6.84 -11.54 1.39
C LEU A 23 -6.07 -11.20 2.67
N THR A 24 -4.78 -11.54 2.72
CA THR A 24 -3.83 -11.06 3.74
C THR A 24 -2.46 -10.77 3.11
N HIS A 25 -1.72 -9.83 3.70
CA HIS A 25 -0.40 -9.39 3.23
C HIS A 25 0.45 -8.91 4.40
N GLY A 26 1.75 -8.73 4.18
CA GLY A 26 2.70 -8.31 5.24
C GLY A 26 2.58 -6.85 5.71
N GLY A 27 1.95 -5.97 4.93
CA GLY A 27 1.71 -4.58 5.30
C GLY A 27 0.74 -4.37 6.48
N ILE A 28 0.92 -3.31 7.25
CA ILE A 28 0.14 -2.95 8.44
C ILE A 28 -0.69 -1.70 8.17
N GLU A 29 -1.99 -1.75 8.50
CA GLU A 29 -2.87 -0.58 8.50
C GLU A 29 -2.67 0.28 9.74
N MET A 30 -2.46 1.58 9.53
CA MET A 30 -2.26 2.60 10.56
C MET A 30 -2.97 3.91 10.19
N GLY A 31 -3.97 3.85 9.30
CA GLY A 31 -4.76 4.99 8.83
C GLY A 31 -4.41 5.45 7.41
N GLN A 32 -3.40 4.85 6.77
CA GLN A 32 -2.99 5.15 5.40
C GLN A 32 -3.79 4.40 4.33
N GLY A 33 -4.71 3.51 4.72
CA GLY A 33 -5.64 2.84 3.81
C GLY A 33 -4.99 1.76 2.95
N ILE A 34 -3.95 1.09 3.46
CA ILE A 34 -3.26 0.01 2.73
C ILE A 34 -4.22 -1.16 2.45
N HIS A 35 -5.04 -1.58 3.43
CA HIS A 35 -5.96 -2.70 3.22
C HIS A 35 -7.02 -2.38 2.16
N THR A 36 -7.54 -1.15 2.17
CA THR A 36 -8.46 -0.64 1.14
C THR A 36 -7.83 -0.72 -0.25
N LYS A 37 -6.59 -0.26 -0.41
CA LYS A 37 -5.88 -0.30 -1.70
C LYS A 37 -5.62 -1.74 -2.16
N MET A 38 -5.31 -2.66 -1.25
CA MET A 38 -5.08 -4.06 -1.62
C MET A 38 -6.37 -4.77 -2.08
N ILE A 39 -7.51 -4.43 -1.48
CA ILE A 39 -8.83 -4.87 -1.97
C ILE A 39 -9.10 -4.32 -3.38
N GLN A 40 -8.77 -3.04 -3.65
CA GLN A 40 -8.90 -2.46 -4.99
C GLN A 40 -8.02 -3.17 -6.03
N VAL A 41 -6.78 -3.51 -5.66
CA VAL A 41 -5.87 -4.29 -6.52
C VAL A 41 -6.45 -5.68 -6.80
N ALA A 42 -6.87 -6.41 -5.77
CA ALA A 42 -7.46 -7.75 -5.93
C ALA A 42 -8.75 -7.73 -6.76
N SER A 43 -9.61 -6.74 -6.55
CA SER A 43 -10.85 -6.53 -7.31
C SER A 43 -10.57 -6.34 -8.79
N ARG A 44 -9.57 -5.51 -9.13
CA ARG A 44 -9.15 -5.28 -10.52
C ARG A 44 -8.54 -6.53 -11.14
N GLU A 45 -7.62 -7.20 -10.45
CA GLU A 45 -6.91 -8.35 -11.00
C GLU A 45 -7.86 -9.53 -11.18
N LEU A 46 -8.71 -9.87 -10.20
CA LEU A 46 -9.67 -10.98 -10.29
C LEU A 46 -10.94 -10.63 -11.09
N ASN A 47 -11.17 -9.35 -11.39
CA ASN A 47 -12.37 -8.84 -12.06
C ASN A 47 -13.68 -9.18 -11.32
N ILE A 48 -13.70 -8.97 -10.00
CA ILE A 48 -14.86 -9.17 -9.12
C ILE A 48 -15.12 -7.92 -8.28
N PRO A 49 -16.35 -7.68 -7.79
CA PRO A 49 -16.63 -6.52 -6.95
C PRO A 49 -15.86 -6.59 -5.63
N MET A 50 -15.45 -5.43 -5.10
CA MET A 50 -14.77 -5.31 -3.80
C MET A 50 -15.58 -5.93 -2.65
N SER A 51 -16.91 -5.96 -2.75
CA SER A 51 -17.79 -6.58 -1.76
C SER A 51 -17.62 -8.09 -1.61
N SER A 52 -17.00 -8.76 -2.59
CA SER A 52 -16.67 -10.19 -2.54
C SER A 52 -15.30 -10.47 -1.93
N ILE A 53 -14.53 -9.43 -1.60
CA ILE A 53 -13.15 -9.53 -1.10
C ILE A 53 -13.10 -8.98 0.32
N HIS A 54 -12.62 -9.79 1.25
CA HIS A 54 -12.43 -9.42 2.63
C HIS A 54 -10.94 -9.46 2.98
N PHE A 55 -10.48 -8.40 3.64
CA PHE A 55 -9.20 -8.42 4.32
C PHE A 55 -9.39 -8.99 5.73
N CYS A 56 -8.50 -9.89 6.15
CA CYS A 56 -8.54 -10.47 7.50
C CYS A 56 -7.75 -9.59 8.48
N GLU A 57 -6.56 -10.05 8.84
CA GLU A 57 -5.57 -9.35 9.65
C GLU A 57 -4.17 -9.60 9.06
N THR A 58 -3.19 -8.85 9.55
CA THR A 58 -1.78 -9.13 9.27
C THR A 58 -1.23 -10.00 10.39
N SER A 59 -0.76 -11.20 10.05
CA SER A 59 -0.21 -12.16 11.02
C SER A 59 1.05 -12.85 10.47
N THR A 60 2.02 -13.09 11.34
CA THR A 60 3.23 -13.86 11.00
C THR A 60 2.95 -15.34 10.76
N THR A 61 1.76 -15.84 11.15
CA THR A 61 1.32 -17.20 10.84
C THR A 61 0.87 -17.36 9.39
N THR A 62 0.37 -16.27 8.77
CA THR A 62 -0.13 -16.28 7.39
C THR A 62 0.90 -15.75 6.41
N VAL A 63 1.61 -14.68 6.77
CA VAL A 63 2.67 -14.07 5.94
C VAL A 63 3.96 -13.93 6.75
N PRO A 64 4.90 -14.89 6.64
CA PRO A 64 6.14 -14.88 7.39
C PRO A 64 7.14 -13.87 6.81
N ASN A 65 8.10 -13.43 7.65
CA ASN A 65 9.24 -12.61 7.25
C ASN A 65 8.88 -11.29 6.53
N ALA A 66 7.70 -10.73 6.82
CA ALA A 66 7.29 -9.44 6.28
C ALA A 66 8.25 -8.32 6.73
N CYS A 67 8.59 -7.43 5.81
CA CYS A 67 9.35 -6.22 6.13
C CYS A 67 8.45 -5.19 6.86
N ALA A 68 9.08 -4.27 7.61
CA ALA A 68 8.37 -3.21 8.30
C ALA A 68 7.57 -2.34 7.32
N SER A 69 6.38 -1.90 7.73
CA SER A 69 5.56 -0.96 6.96
C SER A 69 6.09 0.47 7.13
N VAL A 70 7.05 0.84 6.28
CA VAL A 70 7.79 2.11 6.35
C VAL A 70 8.17 2.59 4.94
N GLY A 71 8.64 3.84 4.82
CA GLY A 71 9.33 4.34 3.63
C GLY A 71 8.43 4.58 2.42
N SER A 72 7.14 4.80 2.63
CA SER A 72 6.13 5.13 1.61
C SER A 72 5.91 4.09 0.50
N ALA A 73 6.64 2.97 0.51
CA ALA A 73 6.54 1.91 -0.50
C ALA A 73 5.54 0.81 -0.16
N GLY A 74 4.85 0.90 0.99
CA GLY A 74 4.01 -0.18 1.52
C GLY A 74 2.90 -0.63 0.57
N THR A 75 2.22 0.32 -0.08
CA THR A 75 1.19 0.01 -1.09
C THR A 75 1.81 -0.67 -2.31
N ASP A 76 2.94 -0.18 -2.78
CA ASP A 76 3.60 -0.64 -3.99
C ASP A 76 4.03 -2.09 -3.88
N VAL A 77 4.80 -2.41 -2.84
CA VAL A 77 5.40 -3.74 -2.68
C VAL A 77 4.33 -4.80 -2.36
N ASN A 78 3.40 -4.48 -1.45
CA ASN A 78 2.31 -5.40 -1.13
C ASN A 78 1.32 -5.51 -2.29
N GLY A 79 1.06 -4.43 -3.02
CA GLY A 79 0.20 -4.43 -4.21
C GLY A 79 0.72 -5.37 -5.28
N MET A 80 2.04 -5.36 -5.52
CA MET A 80 2.68 -6.30 -6.45
C MET A 80 2.57 -7.76 -5.97
N ALA A 81 2.71 -8.02 -4.67
CA ALA A 81 2.55 -9.36 -4.12
C ALA A 81 1.09 -9.86 -4.20
N VAL A 82 0.11 -9.01 -3.89
CA VAL A 82 -1.32 -9.33 -4.03
C VAL A 82 -1.68 -9.59 -5.49
N LYS A 83 -1.18 -8.75 -6.39
CA LYS A 83 -1.33 -8.93 -7.83
C LYS A 83 -0.78 -10.28 -8.30
N ASP A 84 0.42 -10.66 -7.88
CA ASP A 84 1.03 -11.95 -8.23
C ASP A 84 0.19 -13.15 -7.75
N ALA A 85 -0.36 -13.09 -6.53
CA ALA A 85 -1.26 -14.12 -6.01
C ALA A 85 -2.55 -14.23 -6.84
N CYS A 86 -3.18 -13.08 -7.15
CA CYS A 86 -4.40 -13.03 -7.95
C CYS A 86 -4.18 -13.56 -9.37
N GLN A 87 -3.08 -13.18 -10.02
CA GLN A 87 -2.73 -13.67 -11.36
C GLN A 87 -2.42 -15.17 -11.36
N THR A 88 -1.83 -15.68 -10.29
CA THR A 88 -1.61 -17.13 -10.14
C THR A 88 -2.95 -17.87 -10.07
N LEU A 89 -3.91 -17.37 -9.30
CA LEU A 89 -5.25 -17.95 -9.21
C LEU A 89 -5.99 -17.86 -10.55
N LEU A 90 -5.96 -16.71 -11.22
CA LEU A 90 -6.57 -16.55 -12.54
C LEU A 90 -6.00 -17.50 -13.58
N LYS A 91 -4.68 -17.69 -13.62
CA LYS A 91 -4.05 -18.67 -14.53
C LYS A 91 -4.59 -20.09 -14.30
N ARG A 92 -4.87 -20.45 -13.05
CA ARG A 92 -5.47 -21.76 -12.71
C ARG A 92 -6.93 -21.85 -13.12
N LEU A 93 -7.68 -20.74 -13.03
CA LEU A 93 -9.08 -20.66 -13.43
C LEU A 93 -9.28 -20.49 -14.95
N GLN A 94 -8.26 -20.03 -15.69
CA GLN A 94 -8.38 -19.70 -17.10
C GLN A 94 -8.97 -20.83 -17.96
N PRO A 95 -8.55 -22.12 -17.84
CA PRO A 95 -9.15 -23.19 -18.62
C PRO A 95 -10.66 -23.39 -18.36
N ILE A 96 -11.11 -23.09 -17.14
CA ILE A 96 -12.51 -23.20 -16.71
C ILE A 96 -13.32 -22.02 -17.27
N ILE A 97 -12.74 -20.81 -17.21
CA ILE A 97 -13.31 -19.60 -17.79
C ILE A 97 -13.46 -19.76 -19.31
N ASP A 98 -12.44 -20.29 -19.99
CA ASP A 98 -12.46 -20.50 -21.45
C ASP A 98 -13.53 -21.52 -21.88
N LYS A 99 -13.77 -22.55 -21.07
CA LYS A 99 -14.82 -23.56 -21.30
C LYS A 99 -16.22 -22.99 -21.09
N ASN A 100 -16.39 -22.03 -20.18
CA ASN A 100 -17.66 -21.38 -19.89
C ASN A 100 -17.51 -19.85 -19.74
N PRO A 101 -17.30 -19.11 -20.85
CA PRO A 101 -16.97 -17.68 -20.80
C PRO A 101 -18.13 -16.80 -20.35
N LYS A 102 -19.36 -17.33 -20.32
CA LYS A 102 -20.56 -16.65 -19.84
C LYS A 102 -20.94 -17.05 -18.40
N GLY A 103 -20.15 -17.92 -17.77
CA GLY A 103 -20.35 -18.34 -16.39
C GLY A 103 -20.18 -17.17 -15.43
N THR A 104 -20.76 -17.29 -14.24
CA THR A 104 -20.49 -16.38 -13.15
C THR A 104 -19.20 -16.78 -12.43
N TRP A 105 -18.64 -15.86 -11.65
CA TRP A 105 -17.50 -16.14 -10.77
C TRP A 105 -17.72 -17.40 -9.91
N ASN A 106 -18.91 -17.53 -9.33
CA ASN A 106 -19.25 -18.66 -8.46
C ASN A 106 -19.33 -19.98 -9.23
N ASP A 107 -19.78 -19.96 -10.49
CA ASP A 107 -19.80 -21.17 -11.34
C ASP A 107 -18.37 -21.66 -11.61
N TRP A 108 -17.45 -20.73 -11.92
CA TRP A 108 -16.05 -21.07 -12.19
C TRP A 108 -15.33 -21.59 -10.94
N VAL A 109 -15.57 -20.96 -9.78
CA VAL A 109 -14.99 -21.37 -8.50
C VAL A 109 -15.48 -22.75 -8.09
N LYS A 110 -16.79 -23.03 -8.24
CA LYS A 110 -17.37 -24.33 -7.93
C LYS A 110 -16.82 -25.42 -8.84
N GLU A 111 -16.78 -25.18 -10.16
CA GLU A 111 -16.19 -26.11 -11.13
C GLU A 111 -14.70 -26.34 -10.84
N ALA A 112 -13.95 -25.31 -10.44
CA ALA A 112 -12.55 -25.43 -10.06
C ALA A 112 -12.35 -26.36 -8.86
N PHE A 113 -13.21 -26.24 -7.85
CA PHE A 113 -13.19 -27.14 -6.70
C PHE A 113 -13.51 -28.59 -7.11
N GLU A 114 -14.54 -28.80 -7.92
CA GLU A 114 -14.92 -30.13 -8.43
C GLU A 114 -13.81 -30.77 -9.28
N GLN A 115 -13.04 -29.96 -10.01
CA GLN A 115 -11.87 -30.40 -10.79
C GLN A 115 -10.57 -30.48 -9.96
N SER A 116 -10.63 -30.34 -8.63
CA SER A 116 -9.45 -30.38 -7.75
C SER A 116 -8.38 -29.33 -8.06
N VAL A 117 -8.78 -28.17 -8.58
CA VAL A 117 -7.89 -27.02 -8.81
C VAL A 117 -7.70 -26.27 -7.48
N SER A 118 -6.43 -26.01 -7.11
CA SER A 118 -6.12 -25.29 -5.86
C SER A 118 -6.52 -23.81 -5.93
N LEU A 119 -7.42 -23.41 -5.02
CA LEU A 119 -7.95 -22.06 -4.85
C LEU A 119 -7.25 -21.24 -3.76
N SER A 120 -6.03 -21.64 -3.39
CA SER A 120 -5.15 -20.92 -2.48
C SER A 120 -3.82 -20.61 -3.17
N ALA A 121 -3.37 -19.36 -3.09
CA ALA A 121 -2.11 -18.95 -3.66
C ALA A 121 -1.38 -17.94 -2.78
N THR A 122 -0.07 -18.12 -2.68
CA THR A 122 0.85 -17.09 -2.21
C THR A 122 1.29 -16.25 -3.40
N GLY A 123 1.47 -14.95 -3.17
CA GLY A 123 2.12 -14.05 -4.13
C GLY A 123 3.36 -13.41 -3.51
N TYR A 124 4.33 -13.07 -4.34
CA TYR A 124 5.61 -12.57 -3.84
C TYR A 124 6.24 -11.54 -4.78
N PHE A 125 6.65 -10.41 -4.20
CA PHE A 125 7.41 -9.39 -4.90
C PHE A 125 8.83 -9.33 -4.34
N ARG A 126 9.83 -9.47 -5.22
CA ARG A 126 11.26 -9.53 -4.86
C ARG A 126 11.88 -8.18 -4.48
N GLY A 127 11.08 -7.11 -4.48
CA GLY A 127 11.55 -5.74 -4.31
C GLY A 127 12.17 -5.13 -5.56
N TYR A 128 12.26 -3.80 -5.53
CA TYR A 128 12.90 -3.02 -6.58
C TYR A 128 14.43 -3.18 -6.55
N ASN A 129 15.06 -2.86 -7.68
CA ASN A 129 16.51 -2.97 -7.79
C ASN A 129 17.18 -1.71 -7.23
N GLU A 130 17.38 -1.69 -5.92
CA GLU A 130 17.94 -0.55 -5.18
C GLU A 130 19.33 -0.92 -4.64
N SER A 131 20.33 -0.06 -4.88
CA SER A 131 21.69 -0.23 -4.39
C SER A 131 22.39 1.10 -4.13
N MET A 132 23.27 1.13 -3.12
CA MET A 132 24.13 2.26 -2.83
C MET A 132 25.48 1.76 -2.31
N ASP A 133 26.56 2.15 -2.98
CA ASP A 133 27.93 1.96 -2.51
C ASP A 133 28.32 3.22 -1.71
N TRP A 134 28.33 3.10 -0.38
CA TRP A 134 28.65 4.21 0.51
C TRP A 134 30.14 4.56 0.56
N GLU A 135 31.03 3.64 0.18
CA GLU A 135 32.47 3.93 0.13
C GLU A 135 32.79 4.84 -1.06
N LYS A 136 32.13 4.61 -2.18
CA LYS A 136 32.29 5.41 -3.40
C LYS A 136 31.32 6.57 -3.54
N GLY A 137 30.22 6.55 -2.77
CA GLY A 137 29.15 7.54 -2.89
C GLY A 137 28.34 7.42 -4.18
N GLU A 138 28.30 6.22 -4.79
CA GLU A 138 27.62 5.96 -6.07
C GLU A 138 26.52 4.90 -5.92
N GLY A 139 25.41 5.05 -6.66
CA GLY A 139 24.34 4.06 -6.67
C GLY A 139 22.99 4.59 -7.14
N GLN A 140 22.00 3.71 -7.11
CA GLN A 140 20.59 4.02 -7.36
C GLN A 140 19.77 3.56 -6.14
N PRO A 141 19.71 4.36 -5.07
CA PRO A 141 19.03 3.97 -3.83
C PRO A 141 17.50 4.09 -3.91
N PHE A 142 16.95 4.78 -4.92
CA PHE A 142 15.52 5.05 -5.04
C PHE A 142 15.00 4.67 -6.43
N THR A 143 13.81 4.06 -6.47
CA THR A 143 13.18 3.59 -7.70
C THR A 143 12.50 4.71 -8.49
N TYR A 144 11.89 5.66 -7.79
CA TYR A 144 11.23 6.83 -8.37
C TYR A 144 11.26 7.98 -7.36
N PHE A 145 10.86 9.17 -7.81
CA PHE A 145 10.78 10.37 -6.99
C PHE A 145 9.37 10.95 -7.09
N LEU A 146 8.85 11.44 -5.96
CA LEU A 146 7.65 12.27 -5.94
C LEU A 146 8.09 13.74 -5.98
N TYR A 147 7.37 14.55 -6.73
CA TYR A 147 7.63 15.98 -6.84
C TYR A 147 6.42 16.77 -6.33
N GLY A 148 6.66 17.97 -5.81
CA GLY A 148 5.58 18.85 -5.42
C GLY A 148 6.07 20.21 -4.96
N ALA A 149 5.13 21.13 -4.82
CA ALA A 149 5.36 22.47 -4.31
C ALA A 149 4.17 22.89 -3.43
N ALA A 150 4.47 23.67 -2.41
CA ALA A 150 3.47 24.27 -1.52
C ALA A 150 3.73 25.77 -1.39
N CYS A 151 2.67 26.57 -1.46
CA CYS A 151 2.68 28.01 -1.16
C CYS A 151 1.78 28.25 0.05
N SER A 152 2.28 28.93 1.08
CA SER A 152 1.50 29.25 2.28
C SER A 152 1.57 30.73 2.60
N GLU A 153 0.45 31.29 3.03
CA GLU A 153 0.29 32.66 3.49
C GLU A 153 -0.08 32.66 4.97
N VAL A 154 0.60 33.48 5.77
CA VAL A 154 0.40 33.59 7.21
C VAL A 154 0.31 35.04 7.65
N GLU A 155 -0.50 35.29 8.67
CA GLU A 155 -0.57 36.57 9.37
C GLU A 155 0.02 36.41 10.76
N ILE A 156 0.95 37.28 11.15
CA ILE A 156 1.60 37.24 12.47
C ILE A 156 1.17 38.43 13.32
N ASN A 157 0.93 38.18 14.61
CA ASN A 157 0.72 39.23 15.59
C ASN A 157 2.07 39.65 16.19
N CYS A 158 2.59 40.79 15.73
CA CYS A 158 3.88 41.31 16.15
C CYS A 158 3.97 41.67 17.65
N LEU A 159 2.84 41.79 18.36
CA LEU A 159 2.83 42.10 19.79
C LEU A 159 2.90 40.84 20.67
N THR A 160 2.35 39.72 20.20
CA THR A 160 2.22 38.48 21.01
C THR A 160 3.09 37.33 20.52
N GLY A 161 3.53 37.37 19.27
CA GLY A 161 4.18 36.24 18.60
C GLY A 161 3.21 35.18 18.09
N ASP A 162 1.90 35.40 18.19
CA ASP A 162 0.88 34.51 17.64
C ASP A 162 0.83 34.57 16.11
N HIS A 163 0.30 33.54 15.45
CA HIS A 163 0.13 33.54 13.99
C HIS A 163 -1.11 32.77 13.54
N LYS A 164 -1.61 33.12 12.36
CA LYS A 164 -2.69 32.41 11.69
C LYS A 164 -2.26 32.00 10.28
N ASN A 165 -2.44 30.72 9.98
CA ASN A 165 -2.32 30.21 8.61
C ASN A 165 -3.56 30.65 7.82
N LEU A 166 -3.38 31.55 6.85
CA LEU A 166 -4.47 32.14 6.07
C LEU A 166 -4.86 31.22 4.92
N ARG A 167 -3.87 30.72 4.18
CA ARG A 167 -4.07 29.91 2.99
C ARG A 167 -2.85 29.02 2.73
N THR A 168 -3.10 27.82 2.22
CA THR A 168 -2.08 26.96 1.61
C THR A 168 -2.61 26.40 0.30
N ASP A 169 -1.78 26.43 -0.75
CA ASP A 169 -2.00 25.72 -2.00
C ASP A 169 -0.87 24.70 -2.19
N ILE A 170 -1.23 23.44 -2.45
CA ILE A 170 -0.29 22.33 -2.63
C ILE A 170 -0.54 21.68 -4.00
N VAL A 171 0.53 21.47 -4.76
CA VAL A 171 0.52 20.65 -5.98
C VAL A 171 1.52 19.52 -5.80
N MET A 172 1.08 18.29 -5.97
CA MET A 172 1.90 17.08 -5.84
C MET A 172 1.75 16.21 -7.09
N ASP A 173 2.87 15.79 -7.68
CA ASP A 173 2.94 14.71 -8.64
C ASP A 173 2.96 13.37 -7.89
N ILE A 174 1.82 12.68 -7.92
CA ILE A 174 1.61 11.35 -7.34
C ILE A 174 1.44 10.27 -8.42
N GLY A 175 1.75 10.59 -9.68
CA GLY A 175 1.49 9.72 -10.82
C GLY A 175 0.02 9.31 -10.93
N CYS A 176 -0.22 8.03 -11.21
CA CYS A 176 -1.56 7.45 -11.30
C CYS A 176 -2.02 6.94 -9.94
N SER A 177 -2.67 7.80 -9.16
CA SER A 177 -3.25 7.45 -7.85
C SER A 177 -4.15 6.21 -7.93
N ILE A 178 -3.90 5.26 -7.02
CA ILE A 178 -4.77 4.08 -6.83
C ILE A 178 -6.08 4.50 -6.15
N ASN A 179 -6.01 5.45 -5.22
CA ASN A 179 -7.15 5.97 -4.50
C ASN A 179 -6.95 7.45 -4.17
N PRO A 180 -7.51 8.37 -4.99
CA PRO A 180 -7.29 9.81 -4.82
C PRO A 180 -7.77 10.34 -3.47
N ALA A 181 -8.85 9.78 -2.91
CA ALA A 181 -9.36 10.20 -1.61
C ALA A 181 -8.37 9.90 -0.48
N VAL A 182 -7.76 8.71 -0.51
CA VAL A 182 -6.73 8.32 0.46
C VAL A 182 -5.46 9.14 0.26
N ASP A 183 -5.02 9.32 -0.99
CA ASP A 183 -3.76 10.01 -1.30
C ASP A 183 -3.82 11.49 -0.96
N ILE A 184 -4.95 12.17 -1.22
CA ILE A 184 -5.18 13.56 -0.78
C ILE A 184 -5.14 13.64 0.75
N GLY A 185 -5.82 12.73 1.46
CA GLY A 185 -5.78 12.70 2.92
C GLY A 185 -4.38 12.49 3.50
N GLN A 186 -3.52 11.71 2.82
CA GLN A 186 -2.12 11.58 3.20
C GLN A 186 -1.34 12.88 3.01
N ILE A 187 -1.54 13.59 1.90
CA ILE A 187 -0.90 14.89 1.63
C ILE A 187 -1.30 15.91 2.70
N GLU A 188 -2.60 16.03 2.99
CA GLU A 188 -3.12 16.96 3.99
C GLU A 188 -2.61 16.62 5.40
N GLY A 189 -2.68 15.34 5.80
CA GLY A 189 -2.20 14.90 7.10
C GLY A 189 -0.70 15.13 7.30
N ALA A 190 0.12 14.76 6.31
CA ALA A 190 1.56 14.99 6.36
C ALA A 190 1.91 16.48 6.37
N PHE A 191 1.18 17.31 5.62
CA PHE A 191 1.38 18.75 5.62
C PHE A 191 1.07 19.37 6.99
N VAL A 192 -0.04 18.98 7.62
CA VAL A 192 -0.41 19.48 8.96
C VAL A 192 0.57 19.01 10.04
N GLN A 193 1.05 17.76 9.97
CA GLN A 193 2.16 17.29 10.82
C GLN A 193 3.42 18.13 10.63
N GLY A 194 3.76 18.48 9.38
CA GLY A 194 4.87 19.39 9.07
C GLY A 194 4.67 20.78 9.67
N ILE A 195 3.46 21.35 9.59
CA ILE A 195 3.15 22.62 10.26
C ILE A 195 3.41 22.50 11.75
N GLY A 196 2.89 21.45 12.40
CA GLY A 196 3.10 21.19 13.83
C GLY A 196 4.58 21.19 14.19
N LEU A 197 5.37 20.35 13.51
CA LEU A 197 6.82 20.23 13.68
C LEU A 197 7.56 21.58 13.60
N TYR A 198 7.22 22.42 12.63
CA TYR A 198 7.97 23.65 12.37
C TYR A 198 7.47 24.87 13.16
N THR A 199 6.27 24.83 13.73
CA THR A 199 5.64 26.04 14.31
C THR A 199 5.10 25.89 15.72
N MET A 200 4.74 24.68 16.17
CA MET A 200 4.00 24.48 17.43
C MET A 200 4.60 23.42 18.35
N GLU A 201 5.15 22.34 17.79
CA GLU A 201 5.64 21.21 18.57
C GLU A 201 6.99 21.52 19.21
N GLU A 202 7.00 21.57 20.55
CA GLU A 202 8.19 21.90 21.33
C GLU A 202 8.40 20.86 22.44
N LEU A 203 9.53 20.16 22.39
CA LEU A 203 9.96 19.24 23.45
C LEU A 203 10.91 19.98 24.38
N LYS A 204 10.48 20.18 25.64
CA LYS A 204 11.29 20.82 26.68
C LYS A 204 11.86 19.78 27.60
N TYR A 205 13.18 19.73 27.63
CA TYR A 205 13.93 18.89 28.54
C TYR A 205 14.58 19.75 29.62
N SER A 206 14.57 19.24 30.84
CA SER A 206 15.39 19.76 31.94
C SER A 206 16.88 19.62 31.63
N PRO A 207 17.76 20.39 32.30
CA PRO A 207 19.22 20.22 32.17
C PRO A 207 19.71 18.78 32.45
N GLU A 208 18.96 18.03 33.26
CA GLU A 208 19.23 16.64 33.62
C GLU A 208 18.65 15.62 32.63
N GLY A 209 17.90 16.06 31.62
CA GLY A 209 17.39 15.24 30.52
C GLY A 209 16.02 14.60 30.73
N ALA A 210 15.29 14.97 31.80
CA ALA A 210 13.88 14.65 31.98
C ALA A 210 12.96 15.58 31.19
#